data_AF-X0ZCE7-F1
#
_entry.id   AF-X0ZCE7-F1
#
_cell.length_a   1.000
_cell.length_b   1.000
_cell.length_c   1.000
_cell.angle_alpha   90.00
_cell.angle_beta   90.00
_cell.angle_gamma   90.00
#
_symmetry.space_group_name_H-M   'P 1'
#
loop_
_entity.id
_entity.type
_entity.pdbx_description
1 polymer ?
#
loop_
_entity_poly.entity_id
_entity_poly.type
_entity_poly.pdbx_seq_one_letter_code
_entity_poly.pdbx_strand_id
1 'polypeptide(L)'
;VIWYAGSRMDWENVLASHRGVDEVDIGRYQRMEETDFATGCCMLVKREVFEKIGLFDKKYFLYWEDNDFSQRAKKAGFKVYFAPEAVIWHKNAGSSKSGSFLHDYYLTRNRLLFAFKYASLRAKIALIKESIIKLFKGRKWEKKGIIDFYLGRFGKGGWK
;
A
#
# COMPACT_ATOMS: atom_id res chain seq x y z
N VAL A 1 -11.47 16.92 7.24
CA VAL A 1 -11.79 16.06 6.09
C VAL A 1 -11.37 14.63 6.40
N ILE A 2 -12.04 13.67 5.81
CA ILE A 2 -11.77 12.24 5.96
C ILE A 2 -10.50 11.89 5.19
N TRP A 3 -9.66 11.04 5.78
CA TRP A 3 -8.48 10.47 5.10
C TRP A 3 -8.66 8.99 4.74
N TYR A 4 -9.47 8.28 5.51
CA TYR A 4 -9.73 6.86 5.31
C TYR A 4 -11.11 6.52 5.86
N ALA A 5 -12.00 6.07 4.98
CA ALA A 5 -13.27 5.45 5.31
C ALA A 5 -13.36 4.08 4.63
N GLY A 6 -12.30 3.28 4.69
CA GLY A 6 -12.11 2.07 3.89
C GLY A 6 -11.24 2.31 2.65
N SER A 7 -11.12 1.28 1.82
CA SER A 7 -10.14 1.20 0.73
C SER A 7 -10.59 0.30 -0.41
N ARG A 8 -9.94 0.50 -1.56
CA ARG A 8 -10.09 -0.32 -2.76
C ARG A 8 -8.73 -0.63 -3.37
N MET A 9 -8.61 -1.82 -3.94
CA MET A 9 -7.47 -2.25 -4.74
C MET A 9 -7.90 -2.41 -6.20
N ASP A 10 -7.34 -1.59 -7.08
CA ASP A 10 -7.38 -1.82 -8.51
C ASP A 10 -6.31 -2.86 -8.86
N TRP A 11 -6.73 -4.08 -9.16
CA TRP A 11 -5.84 -5.19 -9.50
C TRP A 11 -5.32 -5.16 -10.94
N GLU A 12 -5.93 -4.37 -11.84
CA GLU A 12 -5.47 -4.24 -13.22
C GLU A 12 -4.25 -3.32 -13.29
N ASN A 13 -4.28 -2.24 -12.52
CA ASN A 13 -3.20 -1.25 -12.46
C ASN A 13 -2.34 -1.38 -11.20
N VAL A 14 -2.72 -2.22 -10.25
CA VAL A 14 -2.08 -2.35 -8.92
C VAL A 14 -1.99 -0.98 -8.26
N LEU A 15 -3.16 -0.38 -8.05
CA LEU A 15 -3.31 0.92 -7.39
C LEU A 15 -4.19 0.76 -6.14
N ALA A 16 -3.66 1.18 -5.01
CA ALA A 16 -4.35 1.23 -3.74
C ALA A 16 -4.96 2.63 -3.56
N SER A 17 -6.23 2.71 -3.19
CA SER A 17 -6.90 3.97 -2.88
C SER A 17 -7.70 3.87 -1.59
N HIS A 18 -7.84 5.01 -0.92
CA HIS A 18 -8.70 5.16 0.24
C HIS A 18 -10.04 5.73 -0.22
N ARG A 19 -11.12 5.31 0.42
CA ARG A 19 -12.46 5.85 0.22
C ARG A 19 -12.68 7.05 1.13
N GLY A 20 -13.40 8.06 0.64
CA GLY A 20 -13.75 9.27 1.39
C GLY A 20 -12.61 10.28 1.55
N VAL A 21 -11.47 10.11 0.87
CA VAL A 21 -10.34 11.04 0.95
C VAL A 21 -10.79 12.45 0.59
N ASP A 22 -10.41 13.42 1.42
CA ASP A 22 -10.69 14.85 1.29
C ASP A 22 -12.19 15.22 1.37
N GLU A 23 -13.08 14.26 1.61
CA GLU A 23 -14.49 14.55 1.88
C GLU A 23 -14.67 15.17 3.27
N VAL A 24 -15.62 16.10 3.40
CA VAL A 24 -16.06 16.58 4.71
C VAL A 24 -16.85 15.48 5.39
N ASP A 25 -16.56 15.21 6.67
CA ASP A 25 -17.30 14.20 7.42
C ASP A 25 -18.69 14.74 7.79
N ILE A 26 -19.69 14.32 7.01
CA ILE A 26 -21.10 14.62 7.23
C ILE A 26 -21.88 13.37 7.66
N GLY A 27 -21.20 12.34 8.17
CA GLY A 27 -21.85 11.10 8.60
C GLY A 27 -22.24 10.17 7.44
N ARG A 28 -21.54 10.22 6.30
CA ARG A 28 -21.81 9.32 5.14
C ARG A 28 -21.33 7.88 5.39
N TYR A 29 -20.26 7.70 6.16
CA TYR A 29 -19.60 6.41 6.36
C TYR A 29 -19.83 5.88 7.77
N GLN A 30 -21.05 5.39 8.04
CA GLN A 30 -21.50 5.00 9.39
C GLN A 30 -21.72 3.50 9.56
N ARG A 31 -21.34 2.68 8.56
CA ARG A 31 -21.51 1.23 8.60
C ARG A 31 -20.17 0.53 8.58
N MET A 32 -20.04 -0.50 9.41
CA MET A 32 -18.94 -1.44 9.32
C MET A 32 -19.08 -2.24 8.02
N GLU A 33 -18.01 -2.29 7.23
CA GLU A 33 -18.02 -2.98 5.94
C GLU A 33 -16.65 -3.53 5.58
N GLU A 34 -16.66 -4.59 4.75
CA GLU A 34 -15.43 -5.22 4.29
C GLU A 34 -14.67 -4.27 3.34
N THR A 35 -13.34 -4.29 3.44
CA THR A 35 -12.46 -3.40 2.69
C THR A 35 -11.25 -4.17 2.17
N ASP A 36 -10.57 -3.66 1.15
CA ASP A 36 -9.46 -4.39 0.54
C ASP A 36 -8.20 -4.46 1.43
N PHE A 37 -7.93 -3.39 2.17
CA PHE A 37 -6.85 -3.31 3.13
C PHE A 37 -7.12 -2.28 4.23
N ALA A 38 -6.58 -2.51 5.42
CA ALA A 38 -6.56 -1.54 6.51
C ALA A 38 -5.23 -0.78 6.50
N THR A 39 -5.24 0.50 6.89
CA THR A 39 -4.01 1.31 6.93
C THR A 39 -3.23 1.05 8.21
N GLY A 40 -1.91 0.99 8.12
CA GLY A 40 -1.01 0.88 9.28
C GLY A 40 -1.21 1.93 10.39
N CYS A 41 -1.85 3.08 10.10
CA CYS A 41 -2.05 4.16 11.06
C CYS A 41 -2.94 3.78 12.26
N CYS A 42 -3.96 2.95 12.03
CA CYS A 42 -4.88 2.52 13.08
C CYS A 42 -5.52 1.19 12.67
N MET A 43 -5.03 0.11 13.25
CA MET A 43 -5.57 -1.24 13.02
C MET A 43 -5.68 -1.96 14.35
N LEU A 44 -6.79 -2.67 14.52
CA LEU A 44 -6.93 -3.70 15.53
C LEU A 44 -6.86 -5.05 14.83
N VAL A 45 -5.93 -5.90 15.26
CA VAL A 45 -5.67 -7.19 14.62
C VAL A 45 -5.70 -8.27 15.68
N LYS A 46 -6.46 -9.33 15.44
CA LYS A 46 -6.51 -10.47 16.34
C LYS A 46 -5.15 -11.16 16.41
N ARG A 47 -4.79 -11.66 17.60
CA ARG A 47 -3.56 -12.42 17.83
C ARG A 47 -3.38 -13.59 16.84
N GLU A 48 -4.46 -14.33 16.58
CA GLU A 48 -4.45 -15.48 15.65
C GLU A 48 -4.00 -15.12 14.23
N VAL A 49 -4.22 -13.88 13.78
CA VAL A 49 -3.77 -13.42 12.47
C VAL A 49 -2.26 -13.38 12.44
N PHE A 50 -1.61 -12.80 13.46
CA PHE A 50 -0.15 -12.75 13.55
C PHE A 50 0.47 -14.14 13.66
N GLU A 51 -0.15 -15.03 14.44
CA GLU A 51 0.30 -16.43 14.56
C GLU A 51 0.20 -17.16 13.21
N LYS A 52 -0.81 -16.85 12.39
CA LYS A 52 -1.04 -17.49 11.10
C LYS A 52 -0.18 -16.94 9.97
N ILE A 53 -0.03 -15.62 9.86
CA ILE A 53 0.62 -14.98 8.70
C ILE A 53 1.93 -14.27 9.02
N GLY A 54 2.31 -14.17 10.30
CA GLY A 54 3.46 -13.42 10.76
C GLY A 54 3.25 -11.90 10.75
N LEU A 55 4.32 -11.15 10.95
CA LEU A 55 4.33 -9.68 10.98
C LEU A 55 4.32 -9.05 9.57
N PHE A 56 4.55 -7.74 9.48
CA PHE A 56 4.78 -7.04 8.21
C PHE A 56 5.99 -7.58 7.45
N ASP A 57 5.89 -7.64 6.13
CA ASP A 57 7.00 -8.07 5.28
C ASP A 57 8.08 -6.97 5.25
N LYS A 58 9.23 -7.28 5.84
CA LYS A 58 10.36 -6.35 5.99
C LYS A 58 10.94 -5.87 4.65
N LYS A 59 10.57 -6.49 3.53
CA LYS A 59 10.99 -6.03 2.19
C LYS A 59 10.40 -4.67 1.81
N TYR A 60 9.27 -4.27 2.38
CA TYR A 60 8.62 -3.00 2.04
C TYR A 60 9.28 -1.80 2.74
N PHE A 61 9.61 -1.94 4.03
CA PHE A 61 10.05 -0.87 4.94
C PHE A 61 9.06 0.29 5.13
N LEU A 62 8.54 0.88 4.05
CA LEU A 62 7.55 1.95 4.04
C LEU A 62 6.69 1.87 2.77
N TYR A 63 5.40 2.12 2.89
CA TYR A 63 4.38 1.98 1.84
C TYR A 63 4.21 0.55 1.31
N TRP A 64 2.94 0.14 1.13
CA TRP A 64 2.49 -1.18 0.69
C TRP A 64 2.66 -2.34 1.69
N GLU A 65 3.29 -2.13 2.85
CA GLU A 65 3.41 -3.16 3.88
C GLU A 65 2.06 -3.57 4.47
N ASP A 66 1.15 -2.62 4.61
CA ASP A 66 -0.21 -2.79 5.10
C ASP A 66 -1.14 -3.43 4.05
N ASN A 67 -0.97 -3.07 2.78
CA ASN A 67 -1.58 -3.78 1.65
C ASN A 67 -1.14 -5.26 1.62
N ASP A 68 0.16 -5.53 1.76
CA ASP A 68 0.69 -6.90 1.79
C ASP A 68 0.17 -7.69 2.99
N PHE A 69 0.16 -7.07 4.18
CA PHE A 69 -0.36 -7.69 5.39
C PHE A 69 -1.84 -8.05 5.25
N SER A 70 -2.65 -7.10 4.78
CA SER A 70 -4.08 -7.31 4.52
C SER A 70 -4.32 -8.41 3.49
N GLN A 71 -3.54 -8.43 2.40
CA GLN A 71 -3.66 -9.45 1.36
C GLN A 71 -3.28 -10.85 1.87
N ARG A 72 -2.24 -10.95 2.71
CA ARG A 72 -1.89 -12.22 3.37
C ARG A 72 -2.99 -12.68 4.32
N ALA A 73 -3.59 -11.77 5.09
CA ALA A 73 -4.69 -12.09 5.99
C ALA A 73 -5.90 -12.63 5.20
N LYS A 74 -6.28 -11.95 4.10
CA LYS A 74 -7.34 -12.39 3.18
C LYS A 74 -7.06 -13.78 2.60
N LYS A 75 -5.83 -14.03 2.12
CA LYS A 75 -5.43 -15.35 1.62
C LYS A 75 -5.43 -16.45 2.68
N ALA A 76 -5.29 -16.09 3.96
CA ALA A 76 -5.39 -17.02 5.09
C ALA A 76 -6.83 -17.23 5.60
N GLY A 77 -7.84 -16.65 4.92
CA GLY A 77 -9.26 -16.81 5.25
C GLY A 77 -9.82 -15.76 6.22
N PHE A 78 -9.01 -14.76 6.62
CA PHE A 78 -9.51 -13.65 7.44
C PHE A 78 -10.13 -12.56 6.58
N LYS A 79 -11.01 -11.77 7.18
CA LYS A 79 -11.61 -10.58 6.55
C LYS A 79 -11.00 -9.31 7.11
N VAL A 80 -11.02 -8.25 6.31
CA VAL A 80 -10.56 -6.91 6.70
C VAL A 80 -11.74 -5.97 6.66
N TYR A 81 -12.02 -5.28 7.77
CA TYR A 81 -13.18 -4.41 7.90
C TYR A 81 -12.76 -2.97 8.19
N PHE A 82 -13.48 -2.03 7.60
CA PHE A 82 -13.52 -0.64 8.06
C PHE A 82 -14.51 -0.54 9.23
N ALA A 83 -14.08 0.08 10.33
CA ALA A 83 -14.89 0.29 11.53
C ALA A 83 -15.16 1.80 11.72
N PRO A 84 -16.38 2.30 11.43
CA PRO A 84 -16.69 3.73 11.46
C PRO A 84 -16.67 4.34 12.87
N GLU A 85 -16.86 3.50 13.90
CA GLU A 85 -16.85 3.92 15.30
C GLU A 85 -15.42 4.18 15.83
N ALA A 86 -14.39 3.65 15.16
CA ALA A 86 -12.99 3.83 15.55
C ALA A 86 -12.41 5.08 14.88
N VAL A 87 -12.65 6.25 15.48
CA VAL A 87 -12.23 7.55 14.94
C VAL A 87 -10.94 8.04 15.60
N ILE A 88 -9.94 8.39 14.78
CA ILE A 88 -8.71 9.04 15.22
C ILE A 88 -8.33 10.22 14.33
N TRP A 89 -7.56 11.16 14.89
CA TRP A 89 -6.94 12.23 14.12
C TRP A 89 -5.56 11.79 13.64
N HIS A 90 -5.36 11.72 12.33
CA HIS A 90 -4.09 11.35 11.73
C HIS A 90 -3.39 12.56 11.11
N LYS A 91 -2.17 12.85 11.57
CA LYS A 91 -1.29 13.83 10.92
C LYS A 91 -0.66 13.18 9.68
N ASN A 92 -1.35 13.28 8.56
CA ASN A 92 -0.89 12.77 7.27
C ASN A 92 0.50 13.28 6.91
N ALA A 93 1.24 12.47 6.14
CA ALA A 93 2.58 12.78 5.64
C ALA A 93 3.66 12.99 6.72
N GLY A 94 3.49 12.42 7.92
CA GLY A 94 4.48 12.46 8.99
C GLY A 94 5.83 11.79 8.64
N SER A 95 5.79 10.64 7.95
CA SER A 95 7.00 9.91 7.53
C SER A 95 7.59 10.41 6.22
N SER A 96 6.74 10.82 5.28
CA SER A 96 7.15 11.46 4.03
C SER A 96 6.03 12.31 3.45
N LYS A 97 6.43 13.45 2.88
CA LYS A 97 5.53 14.32 2.11
C LYS A 97 5.13 13.68 0.80
N SER A 98 3.89 13.93 0.36
CA SER A 98 3.46 13.55 -0.98
C SER A 98 4.39 14.17 -2.03
N GLY A 99 4.78 13.38 -3.03
CA GLY A 99 5.75 13.80 -4.05
C GLY A 99 7.18 14.03 -3.54
N SER A 100 7.47 13.68 -2.28
CA SER A 100 8.85 13.66 -1.81
C SER A 100 9.64 12.53 -2.44
N PHE A 101 10.96 12.69 -2.42
CA PHE A 101 11.91 11.69 -2.89
C PHE A 101 11.72 10.30 -2.25
N LEU A 102 11.43 10.26 -0.93
CA LEU A 102 11.17 9.03 -0.19
C LEU A 102 9.89 8.35 -0.70
N HIS A 103 8.84 9.16 -0.86
CA HIS A 103 7.53 8.71 -1.35
C HIS A 103 7.63 8.13 -2.76
N ASP A 104 8.31 8.82 -3.67
CA ASP A 104 8.54 8.39 -5.05
C ASP A 104 9.29 7.05 -5.11
N TYR A 105 10.37 6.92 -4.33
CA TYR A 105 11.20 5.71 -4.29
C TYR A 105 10.39 4.49 -3.81
N TYR A 106 9.79 4.60 -2.62
CA TYR A 106 9.15 3.46 -1.97
C TYR A 106 7.84 3.08 -2.66
N LEU A 107 6.98 4.03 -3.07
CA LEU A 107 5.76 3.67 -3.79
C LEU A 107 6.07 2.98 -5.11
N THR A 108 7.05 3.47 -5.87
CA THR A 108 7.39 2.88 -7.17
C THR A 108 7.97 1.48 -7.02
N ARG A 109 8.99 1.32 -6.15
CA ARG A 109 9.63 0.03 -5.92
C ARG A 109 8.64 -0.99 -5.35
N ASN A 110 7.83 -0.57 -4.38
CA ASN A 110 6.98 -1.49 -3.64
C ASN A 110 5.69 -1.84 -4.39
N ARG A 111 5.19 -0.97 -5.28
CA ARG A 111 4.11 -1.34 -6.22
C ARG A 111 4.54 -2.48 -7.13
N LEU A 112 5.78 -2.44 -7.65
CA LEU A 112 6.34 -3.56 -8.42
C LEU A 112 6.46 -4.83 -7.56
N LEU A 113 6.99 -4.71 -6.35
CA LEU A 113 7.10 -5.85 -5.42
C LEU A 113 5.75 -6.50 -5.13
N PHE A 114 4.73 -5.70 -4.79
CA PHE A 114 3.38 -6.18 -4.51
C PHE A 114 2.75 -6.83 -5.76
N ALA A 115 2.88 -6.20 -6.93
CA ALA A 115 2.37 -6.74 -8.17
C ALA A 115 2.97 -8.11 -8.52
N PHE A 116 4.28 -8.28 -8.36
CA PHE A 116 4.93 -9.56 -8.66
C PHE A 116 4.49 -10.67 -7.71
N LYS A 117 4.11 -10.33 -6.48
CA LYS A 117 3.62 -11.27 -5.45
C LYS A 117 2.16 -11.69 -5.67
N TYR A 118 1.31 -10.79 -6.20
CA TYR A 118 -0.15 -11.01 -6.17
C TYR A 118 -0.92 -10.75 -7.47
N ALA A 119 -0.43 -9.89 -8.36
CA ALA A 119 -1.20 -9.45 -9.52
C ALA A 119 -1.24 -10.51 -10.65
N SER A 120 -2.15 -10.31 -11.61
CA SER A 120 -2.23 -11.15 -12.81
C SER A 120 -1.00 -10.96 -13.71
N LEU A 121 -0.74 -11.92 -14.61
CA LEU A 121 0.35 -11.81 -15.58
C LEU A 121 0.20 -10.54 -16.46
N ARG A 122 -1.03 -10.20 -16.85
CA ARG A 122 -1.33 -8.98 -17.62
C ARG A 122 -0.89 -7.72 -16.88
N ALA A 123 -1.27 -7.59 -15.62
CA ALA A 123 -0.88 -6.45 -14.78
C ALA A 123 0.64 -6.39 -14.58
N LYS A 124 1.30 -7.54 -14.37
CA LYS A 124 2.77 -7.62 -14.28
C LYS A 124 3.45 -7.11 -15.55
N ILE A 125 2.99 -7.55 -16.73
CA ILE A 125 3.54 -7.11 -18.03
C ILE A 125 3.32 -5.60 -18.22
N ALA A 126 2.12 -5.09 -17.88
CA ALA A 126 1.82 -3.66 -17.97
C ALA A 126 2.76 -2.83 -17.08
N LEU A 127 3.00 -3.26 -15.84
CA LEU A 127 3.91 -2.59 -14.91
C LEU A 127 5.37 -2.68 -15.33
N ILE A 128 5.81 -3.80 -15.93
CA ILE A 128 7.15 -3.90 -16.50
C ILE A 128 7.30 -2.83 -17.60
N LYS A 129 6.34 -2.73 -18.53
CA LYS A 129 6.36 -1.69 -19.58
C LYS A 129 6.36 -0.28 -18.99
N GLU A 130 5.52 -0.03 -18.00
CA GLU A 130 5.48 1.26 -17.27
C GLU A 130 6.84 1.57 -16.62
N SER A 131 7.45 0.58 -15.97
CA SER A 131 8.75 0.72 -15.31
C SER A 131 9.88 1.06 -16.30
N ILE A 132 9.87 0.46 -17.49
CA ILE A 132 10.84 0.77 -18.54
C ILE A 132 10.67 2.22 -19.00
N ILE A 133 9.43 2.66 -19.26
CA ILE A 133 9.16 4.06 -19.64
C ILE A 133 9.62 5.02 -18.53
N LYS A 134 9.34 4.69 -17.26
CA LYS A 134 9.77 5.50 -16.11
C LYS A 134 11.29 5.52 -15.91
N LEU A 135 12.03 4.47 -16.29
CA LEU A 135 13.51 4.51 -16.28
C LEU A 135 14.06 5.62 -17.18
N PHE A 136 13.41 5.89 -18.30
CA PHE A 136 13.81 6.99 -19.21
C PHE A 136 13.22 8.34 -18.78
N LYS A 137 11.91 8.39 -18.49
CA LYS A 137 11.15 9.65 -18.32
C LYS A 137 10.77 10.02 -16.88
N GLY A 138 10.91 9.10 -15.93
CA GLY A 138 10.50 9.30 -14.54
C GLY A 138 11.43 10.22 -13.75
N ARG A 139 11.06 10.53 -12.50
CA ARG A 139 11.89 11.28 -11.56
C ARG A 139 13.05 10.43 -11.06
N LYS A 140 14.12 11.09 -10.61
CA LYS A 140 15.36 10.45 -10.12
C LYS A 140 15.09 9.26 -9.17
N TRP A 141 14.18 9.43 -8.22
CA TRP A 141 13.91 8.44 -7.19
C TRP A 141 12.95 7.34 -7.61
N GLU A 142 12.04 7.60 -8.56
CA GLU A 142 11.26 6.55 -9.22
C GLU A 142 12.21 5.62 -9.99
N LYS A 143 13.14 6.18 -10.77
CA LYS A 143 14.17 5.41 -11.51
C LYS A 143 14.99 4.53 -10.56
N LYS A 144 15.46 5.12 -9.46
CA LYS A 144 16.24 4.40 -8.43
C LYS A 144 15.43 3.27 -7.80
N GLY A 145 14.15 3.50 -7.49
CA GLY A 145 13.25 2.47 -6.96
C GLY A 145 13.05 1.31 -7.93
N ILE A 146 12.89 1.60 -9.23
CA ILE A 146 12.75 0.58 -10.28
C ILE A 146 14.04 -0.25 -10.39
N ILE A 147 15.20 0.40 -10.43
CA ILE A 147 16.51 -0.30 -10.50
C ILE A 147 16.67 -1.22 -9.29
N ASP A 148 16.40 -0.72 -8.08
CA ASP A 148 16.56 -1.52 -6.86
C ASP A 148 15.57 -2.70 -6.80
N PHE A 149 14.35 -2.56 -7.35
CA PHE A 149 13.43 -3.69 -7.51
C PHE A 149 14.05 -4.81 -8.37
N TYR A 150 14.57 -4.46 -9.56
CA TYR A 150 15.18 -5.45 -10.46
C TYR A 150 16.49 -6.05 -9.92
N LEU A 151 17.22 -5.29 -9.09
CA LEU A 151 18.41 -5.78 -8.37
C LEU A 151 18.08 -6.55 -7.08
N GLY A 152 16.81 -6.71 -6.72
CA GLY A 152 16.40 -7.40 -5.49
C GLY A 152 16.75 -6.66 -4.18
N ARG A 153 17.00 -5.35 -4.24
CA ARG A 153 17.40 -4.51 -3.11
C ARG A 153 16.17 -3.98 -2.36
N PHE A 154 15.68 -4.78 -1.42
CA PHE A 154 14.49 -4.48 -0.63
C PHE A 154 14.81 -3.88 0.76
N GLY A 155 13.78 -3.71 1.59
CA GLY A 155 13.89 -3.09 2.91
C GLY A 155 14.20 -1.61 2.76
N LYS A 156 15.23 -1.11 3.46
CA LYS A 156 15.69 0.28 3.32
C LYS A 156 16.30 0.60 1.94
N GLY A 157 16.63 -0.44 1.16
CA GLY A 157 17.13 -0.32 -0.21
C GLY A 157 18.33 0.61 -0.38
N GLY A 158 18.54 1.10 -1.61
CA GLY A 158 19.55 2.09 -1.99
C GLY A 158 19.05 3.53 -1.87
N TRP A 159 18.07 3.78 -1.01
CA TRP A 159 17.63 5.13 -0.64
C TRP A 159 18.67 5.87 0.22
N LYS A 160 19.53 5.13 0.93
CA LYS A 160 20.61 5.68 1.76
C LYS A 160 21.76 6.24 0.93
#